data_AF-A0A816D202-F1
#
_entry.id   AF-A0A816D202-F1
#
_cell.length_a   1.000
_cell.length_b   1.000
_cell.length_c   1.000
_cell.angle_alpha   90.00
_cell.angle_beta   90.00
_cell.angle_gamma   90.00
#
_symmetry.space_group_name_H-M   'P 1'
#
loop_
_entity.id
_entity.type
_entity.pdbx_description
1 polymer ?
#
loop_
_entity_poly.entity_id
_entity_poly.type
_entity_poly.pdbx_seq_one_letter_code
_entity_poly.pdbx_strand_id
1 'polypeptide(L)'
;MDTDHELKMNLSRREIRVLLLHEFRLGHNVTEAASNICSTMGEDVLPTHTAQHWFNRFKNGNLELDDLPRYGRPLEVDVDLLKQLIEQDPRLTLRCLAEHLGCSYVAVEKHLIELGKTWKYGVWIPHEHLTATTNGSAILSLVMRSGCYILTTRTDANGLALVRQA
;
A
#
# COMPACT_ATOMS: atom_id res chain seq x y z
N MET A 1 -6.71 -44.76 -33.52
CA MET A 1 -7.58 -44.00 -32.60
C MET A 1 -6.80 -42.74 -32.32
N ASP A 2 -7.09 -41.72 -33.11
CA ASP A 2 -6.40 -40.46 -33.07
C ASP A 2 -6.80 -39.76 -31.78
N THR A 3 -5.85 -39.70 -30.84
CA THR A 3 -5.96 -38.82 -29.69
C THR A 3 -5.81 -37.41 -30.22
N ASP A 4 -6.94 -36.73 -30.43
CA ASP A 4 -7.00 -35.27 -30.55
C ASP A 4 -6.20 -34.71 -29.38
N HIS A 5 -4.98 -34.26 -29.67
CA HIS A 5 -4.19 -33.50 -28.73
C HIS A 5 -4.87 -32.15 -28.62
N GLU A 6 -5.82 -32.08 -27.67
CA GLU A 6 -6.52 -30.89 -27.23
C GLU A 6 -5.49 -29.76 -27.08
N LEU A 7 -5.49 -28.87 -28.06
CA LEU A 7 -4.65 -27.68 -28.06
C LEU A 7 -5.24 -26.76 -27.00
N LYS A 8 -4.79 -26.94 -25.76
CA LYS A 8 -5.08 -26.04 -24.66
C LYS A 8 -4.48 -24.68 -25.00
N MET A 9 -5.25 -23.86 -25.70
CA MET A 9 -4.90 -22.49 -26.04
C MET A 9 -4.85 -21.72 -24.72
N ASN A 10 -3.65 -21.29 -24.31
CA ASN A 10 -3.48 -20.49 -23.11
C ASN A 10 -3.96 -19.06 -23.39
N LEU A 11 -5.26 -18.84 -23.23
CA LEU A 11 -5.87 -17.52 -23.39
C LEU A 11 -5.64 -16.66 -22.14
N SER A 12 -5.21 -15.43 -22.35
CA SER A 12 -5.20 -14.39 -21.33
C SER A 12 -6.62 -14.01 -20.92
N ARG A 13 -6.76 -13.49 -19.70
CA ARG A 13 -8.05 -12.98 -19.20
C ARG A 13 -8.66 -11.92 -20.12
N ARG A 14 -7.84 -11.13 -20.80
CA ARG A 14 -8.32 -10.08 -21.72
C ARG A 14 -8.91 -10.68 -22.98
N GLU A 15 -8.28 -11.70 -23.57
CA GLU A 15 -8.78 -12.39 -24.77
C GLU A 15 -10.12 -13.07 -24.49
N ILE A 16 -10.26 -13.73 -23.34
CA ILE A 16 -11.54 -14.32 -22.92
C ILE A 16 -12.67 -13.27 -22.86
N ARG A 17 -12.35 -12.05 -22.38
CA ARG A 17 -13.33 -10.94 -22.32
C ARG A 17 -13.68 -10.40 -23.70
N VAL A 18 -12.73 -10.36 -24.64
CA VAL A 18 -12.99 -10.00 -26.04
C VAL A 18 -13.97 -10.99 -26.67
N LEU A 19 -13.75 -12.30 -26.46
CA LEU A 19 -14.66 -13.34 -26.95
C LEU A 19 -16.05 -13.20 -26.35
N LEU A 20 -16.14 -12.93 -25.05
CA LEU A 20 -17.43 -12.69 -24.39
C LEU A 20 -18.17 -11.46 -24.95
N LEU A 21 -17.44 -10.38 -25.26
CA LEU A 21 -18.03 -9.21 -25.89
C LEU A 21 -18.51 -9.50 -27.32
N HIS A 22 -17.78 -10.33 -28.06
CA HIS A 22 -18.18 -10.80 -29.39
C HIS A 22 -19.49 -11.59 -29.32
N GLU A 23 -19.58 -12.62 -28.47
CA GLU A 23 -20.80 -13.41 -28.28
C GLU A 23 -21.99 -12.56 -27.80
N PHE A 24 -21.73 -11.59 -26.92
CA PHE A 24 -22.75 -10.64 -26.47
C PHE A 24 -23.30 -9.79 -27.63
N ARG A 25 -22.45 -9.36 -28.56
CA ARG A 25 -22.88 -8.61 -29.77
C ARG A 25 -23.64 -9.46 -30.77
N LEU A 26 -23.39 -10.77 -30.80
CA LEU A 26 -24.18 -11.73 -31.58
C LEU A 26 -25.58 -11.96 -30.98
N GLY A 27 -25.83 -11.52 -29.75
CA GLY A 27 -27.11 -11.66 -29.07
C GLY A 27 -27.31 -13.03 -28.42
N HIS A 28 -26.24 -13.82 -28.27
CA HIS A 28 -26.31 -15.11 -27.59
C HIS A 28 -26.55 -14.97 -26.09
N ASN A 29 -27.15 -15.98 -25.50
CA ASN A 29 -27.29 -16.06 -24.04
C ASN A 29 -25.96 -16.38 -23.37
N VAL A 30 -25.86 -16.12 -22.07
CA VAL A 30 -24.63 -16.36 -21.30
C VAL A 30 -24.16 -17.81 -21.37
N THR A 31 -25.11 -18.75 -21.28
CA THR A 31 -24.84 -20.19 -21.31
C THR A 31 -24.38 -20.65 -22.69
N GLU A 32 -25.00 -20.14 -23.74
CA GLU A 32 -24.63 -20.41 -25.13
C GLU A 32 -23.24 -19.84 -25.43
N ALA A 33 -22.98 -18.59 -25.05
CA ALA A 33 -21.69 -17.95 -25.21
C ALA A 33 -20.57 -18.71 -24.48
N ALA A 34 -20.80 -19.12 -23.23
CA ALA A 34 -19.83 -19.90 -22.47
C ALA A 34 -19.58 -21.27 -23.09
N SER A 35 -20.64 -21.96 -23.54
CA SER A 35 -20.53 -23.25 -24.23
C SER A 35 -19.75 -23.10 -25.54
N ASN A 36 -20.07 -22.10 -26.37
CA ASN A 36 -19.38 -21.83 -27.64
C ASN A 36 -17.90 -21.55 -27.42
N ILE A 37 -17.56 -20.75 -26.41
CA ILE A 37 -16.17 -20.42 -26.08
C ILE A 37 -15.42 -21.67 -25.59
N CYS A 38 -15.99 -22.46 -24.69
CA CYS A 38 -15.35 -23.69 -24.21
C CYS A 38 -15.20 -24.74 -25.34
N SER A 39 -16.20 -24.89 -26.21
CA SER A 39 -16.11 -25.81 -27.35
C SER A 39 -15.05 -25.41 -28.38
N THR A 40 -14.75 -24.12 -28.52
CA THR A 40 -13.77 -23.62 -29.51
C THR A 40 -12.37 -23.43 -28.95
N MET A 41 -12.23 -23.07 -27.67
CA MET A 41 -10.97 -22.67 -27.05
C MET A 41 -10.40 -23.72 -26.08
N GLY A 42 -11.17 -24.75 -25.73
CA GLY A 42 -10.78 -25.83 -24.83
C GLY A 42 -11.73 -26.00 -23.64
N GLU A 43 -11.80 -27.21 -23.11
CA GLU A 43 -12.65 -27.52 -21.96
C GLU A 43 -12.22 -26.70 -20.72
N ASP A 44 -13.19 -26.18 -19.98
CA ASP A 44 -13.01 -25.38 -18.75
C ASP A 44 -12.23 -24.05 -18.86
N VAL A 45 -12.09 -23.47 -20.06
CA VAL A 45 -11.45 -22.15 -20.24
C VAL A 45 -12.20 -21.03 -19.51
N LEU A 46 -13.54 -21.10 -19.48
CA LEU A 46 -14.39 -20.04 -18.95
C LEU A 46 -15.42 -20.59 -17.94
N PRO A 47 -15.32 -20.21 -16.65
CA PRO A 47 -16.36 -20.52 -15.68
C PRO A 47 -17.65 -19.74 -15.96
N THR A 48 -18.81 -20.39 -15.80
CA THR A 48 -20.14 -19.78 -16.04
C THR A 48 -20.36 -18.50 -15.24
N HIS A 49 -19.93 -18.44 -13.98
CA HIS A 49 -20.05 -17.24 -13.14
C HIS A 49 -19.27 -16.04 -13.72
N THR A 50 -18.09 -16.29 -14.31
CA THR A 50 -17.30 -15.24 -14.97
C THR A 50 -18.04 -14.71 -16.19
N ALA A 51 -18.60 -15.59 -17.02
CA ALA A 51 -19.41 -15.21 -18.17
C ALA A 51 -20.60 -14.32 -17.75
N GLN A 52 -21.32 -14.73 -16.70
CA GLN A 52 -22.46 -13.97 -16.15
C GLN A 52 -22.06 -12.58 -15.67
N HIS A 53 -20.95 -12.47 -14.92
CA HIS A 53 -20.45 -11.20 -14.44
C HIS A 53 -20.17 -10.21 -15.59
N TRP A 54 -19.47 -10.68 -16.63
CA TRP A 54 -19.14 -9.86 -17.81
C TRP A 54 -20.37 -9.49 -18.63
N PHE A 55 -21.29 -10.43 -18.84
CA PHE A 55 -22.55 -10.13 -19.53
C PHE A 55 -23.38 -9.08 -18.80
N ASN A 56 -23.43 -9.12 -17.47
CA ASN A 56 -24.13 -8.09 -16.69
C ASN A 56 -23.45 -6.72 -16.85
N ARG A 57 -22.11 -6.69 -16.87
CA ARG A 57 -21.34 -5.46 -17.13
C ARG A 57 -21.63 -4.89 -18.51
N PHE A 58 -21.69 -5.73 -19.55
CA PHE A 58 -22.03 -5.32 -20.91
C PHE A 58 -23.47 -4.81 -21.04
N LYS A 59 -24.43 -5.46 -20.36
CA LYS A 59 -25.83 -4.99 -20.30
C LYS A 59 -25.96 -3.61 -19.67
N ASN A 60 -25.09 -3.28 -18.71
CA ASN A 60 -25.03 -1.96 -18.07
C ASN A 60 -24.29 -0.91 -18.93
N GLY A 61 -23.93 -1.23 -20.18
CA GLY A 61 -23.27 -0.31 -21.11
C GLY A 61 -21.76 -0.15 -20.90
N ASN A 62 -21.16 -0.87 -19.96
CA ASN A 62 -19.72 -0.84 -19.72
C ASN A 62 -19.03 -1.92 -20.58
N LEU A 63 -18.42 -1.50 -21.68
CA LEU A 63 -17.72 -2.37 -22.63
C LEU A 63 -16.20 -2.39 -22.43
N GLU A 64 -15.69 -1.79 -21.35
CA GLU A 64 -14.26 -1.80 -21.06
C GLU A 64 -13.81 -3.20 -20.64
N LEU A 65 -12.83 -3.74 -21.36
CA LEU A 65 -12.33 -5.10 -21.18
C LEU A 65 -11.21 -5.18 -20.14
N ASP A 66 -10.64 -4.03 -19.76
CA ASP A 66 -9.60 -3.96 -18.77
C ASP A 66 -10.16 -3.97 -17.34
N ASP A 67 -9.34 -4.48 -16.44
CA ASP A 67 -9.60 -4.35 -15.02
C ASP A 67 -9.39 -2.89 -14.64
N LEU A 68 -10.38 -2.30 -13.97
CA LEU A 68 -10.19 -1.02 -13.32
C LEU A 68 -9.03 -1.14 -12.32
N PRO A 69 -8.26 -0.06 -12.10
CA PRO A 69 -7.23 -0.06 -11.07
C PRO A 69 -7.86 -0.54 -9.77
N ARG A 70 -7.31 -1.63 -9.24
CA ARG A 70 -7.82 -2.23 -8.02
C ARG A 70 -7.42 -1.33 -6.86
N TYR A 71 -8.32 -0.44 -6.47
CA TYR A 71 -8.16 0.30 -5.22
C TYR A 71 -8.17 -0.74 -4.08
N GLY A 72 -6.98 -0.96 -3.51
CA GLY A 72 -6.83 -1.79 -2.32
C GLY A 72 -7.46 -1.12 -1.10
N ARG A 73 -7.26 -1.71 0.08
CA ARG A 73 -7.62 -1.02 1.33
C ARG A 73 -6.86 0.31 1.38
N PRO A 74 -7.53 1.47 1.40
CA PRO A 74 -6.83 2.73 1.54
C PRO A 74 -6.13 2.72 2.89
N LEU A 75 -4.81 2.90 2.83
CA LEU A 75 -3.97 3.16 3.98
C LEU A 75 -3.92 4.68 4.15
N GLU A 76 -5.07 5.36 4.14
CA GLU A 76 -5.14 6.82 4.29
C GLU A 76 -4.82 7.15 5.74
N VAL A 77 -3.54 7.05 6.07
CA VAL A 77 -2.98 7.72 7.23
C VAL A 77 -2.86 9.18 6.82
N ASP A 78 -3.43 10.07 7.61
CA ASP A 78 -3.19 11.50 7.43
C ASP A 78 -1.69 11.78 7.69
N VAL A 79 -0.95 11.89 6.59
CA VAL A 79 0.52 12.05 6.59
C VAL A 79 0.91 13.38 7.23
N ASP A 80 0.09 14.41 7.09
CA ASP A 80 0.38 15.73 7.63
C ASP A 80 0.15 15.75 9.14
N LEU A 81 -0.92 15.09 9.62
CA LEU A 81 -1.11 14.84 11.04
C LEU A 81 0.01 13.98 11.63
N LEU A 82 0.46 12.94 10.91
CA LEU A 82 1.60 12.12 11.33
C LEU A 82 2.88 12.95 11.48
N LYS A 83 3.20 13.83 10.52
CA LYS A 83 4.36 14.74 10.62
C LYS A 83 4.24 15.67 11.81
N GLN A 84 3.06 16.26 12.04
CA GLN A 84 2.82 17.16 13.16
C GLN A 84 3.05 16.47 14.51
N LEU A 85 2.58 15.22 14.67
CA LEU A 85 2.80 14.45 15.89
C LEU A 85 4.29 14.16 16.14
N ILE A 86 5.04 13.84 15.08
CA ILE A 86 6.50 13.60 15.17
C ILE A 86 7.26 14.88 15.53
N GLU A 87 6.85 16.03 14.97
CA GLU A 87 7.46 17.34 15.29
C GLU A 87 7.17 17.78 16.73
N GLN A 88 5.97 17.47 17.25
CA GLN A 88 5.59 17.78 18.62
C GLN A 88 6.34 16.92 19.65
N ASP A 89 6.41 15.61 19.44
CA ASP A 89 7.20 14.72 20.29
C ASP A 89 7.84 13.58 19.48
N PRO A 90 9.16 13.67 19.20
CA PRO A 90 9.86 12.61 18.49
C PRO A 90 10.00 11.33 19.31
N ARG A 91 9.64 11.31 20.60
CA ARG A 91 9.73 10.11 21.44
C ARG A 91 8.53 9.17 21.35
N LEU A 92 7.50 9.55 20.59
CA LEU A 92 6.29 8.76 20.46
C LEU A 92 6.59 7.38 19.87
N THR A 93 5.99 6.35 20.46
CA THR A 93 6.06 4.98 19.93
C THR A 93 5.09 4.83 18.76
N LEU A 94 5.36 3.87 17.86
CA LEU A 94 4.45 3.55 16.75
C LEU A 94 3.02 3.27 17.22
N ARG A 95 2.87 2.64 18.39
CA ARG A 95 1.55 2.31 18.94
C ARG A 95 0.80 3.55 19.41
N CYS A 96 1.49 4.50 20.05
CA CYS A 96 0.90 5.78 20.42
C CYS A 96 0.49 6.59 19.18
N LEU A 97 1.31 6.59 18.13
CA LEU A 97 0.99 7.24 16.86
C LEU A 97 -0.23 6.59 16.18
N ALA A 98 -0.29 5.26 16.18
CA ALA A 98 -1.42 4.51 15.64
C ALA A 98 -2.73 4.79 16.40
N GLU A 99 -2.68 4.88 17.72
CA GLU A 99 -3.82 5.25 18.57
C GLU A 99 -4.29 6.69 18.27
N HIS A 100 -3.38 7.66 18.11
CA HIS A 100 -3.74 9.04 17.75
C HIS A 100 -4.32 9.16 16.34
N LEU A 101 -3.82 8.37 15.39
CA LEU A 101 -4.24 8.40 13.98
C LEU A 101 -5.41 7.46 13.68
N GLY A 102 -5.88 6.67 14.67
CA GLY A 102 -6.93 5.68 14.48
C GLY A 102 -6.58 4.58 13.46
N CYS A 103 -5.29 4.34 13.22
CA CYS A 103 -4.77 3.47 12.17
C CYS A 103 -4.05 2.24 12.75
N SER A 104 -3.70 1.26 11.91
CA SER A 104 -2.87 0.14 12.36
C SER A 104 -1.41 0.57 12.53
N TYR A 105 -0.69 -0.04 13.48
CA TYR A 105 0.73 0.26 13.70
C TYR A 105 1.59 -0.01 12.44
N VAL A 106 1.24 -1.02 11.64
CA VAL A 106 1.90 -1.35 10.37
C VAL A 106 1.72 -0.23 9.35
N ALA A 107 0.56 0.45 9.36
CA ALA A 107 0.31 1.59 8.50
C ALA A 107 1.27 2.74 8.84
N VAL A 108 1.38 3.06 10.12
CA VAL A 108 2.26 4.12 10.62
C VAL A 108 3.72 3.80 10.33
N GLU A 109 4.15 2.55 10.55
CA GLU A 109 5.52 2.11 10.25
C GLU A 109 5.90 2.32 8.78
N LYS A 110 5.02 1.90 7.86
CA LYS A 110 5.24 2.08 6.41
C LYS A 110 5.40 3.56 6.05
N HIS A 111 4.49 4.41 6.53
CA HIS A 111 4.56 5.84 6.27
C HIS A 111 5.80 6.49 6.89
N LEU A 112 6.25 6.05 8.07
CA LEU A 112 7.51 6.54 8.66
C LEU A 112 8.73 6.19 7.78
N ILE A 113 8.77 4.98 7.23
CA ILE A 113 9.82 4.54 6.29
C ILE A 113 9.77 5.38 5.00
N GLU A 114 8.58 5.61 4.44
CA GLU A 114 8.38 6.45 3.25
C GLU A 114 8.81 7.91 3.50
N LEU A 115 8.60 8.42 4.71
CA LEU A 115 9.05 9.75 5.15
C LEU A 115 10.55 9.79 5.50
N GLY A 116 11.28 8.68 5.37
CA GLY A 116 12.71 8.58 5.71
C GLY A 116 13.00 8.73 7.20
N LYS A 117 12.00 8.55 8.06
CA LYS A 117 12.16 8.64 9.52
C LYS A 117 12.66 7.33 10.08
N THR A 118 13.69 7.39 10.92
CA THR A 118 14.27 6.21 11.56
C THR A 118 14.32 6.39 13.05
N TRP A 119 14.20 5.26 13.75
CA TRP A 119 14.30 5.23 15.18
C TRP A 119 15.78 5.18 15.63
N LYS A 120 16.16 6.03 16.59
CA LYS A 120 17.49 6.00 17.22
C LYS A 120 17.39 6.02 18.74
N TYR A 121 18.35 5.35 19.36
CA TYR A 121 18.58 5.42 20.80
C TYR A 121 19.12 6.80 21.18
N GLY A 122 18.74 7.28 22.37
CA GLY A 122 19.35 8.45 22.97
C GLY A 122 20.87 8.27 23.12
N VAL A 123 21.61 9.34 22.84
CA VAL A 123 23.07 9.37 23.04
C VAL A 123 23.37 9.43 24.54
N TRP A 124 24.23 8.54 25.01
CA TRP A 124 24.73 8.59 26.38
C TRP A 124 25.75 9.72 26.52
N ILE A 125 25.52 10.64 27.45
CA ILE A 125 26.42 11.76 27.73
C ILE A 125 27.09 11.50 29.09
N PRO A 126 28.43 11.37 29.16
CA PRO A 126 29.14 11.24 30.42
C PRO A 126 28.94 12.46 31.33
N HIS A 127 28.76 12.20 32.62
CA HIS A 127 28.44 13.22 33.63
C HIS A 127 29.48 14.35 33.75
N GLU A 128 30.73 14.10 33.39
CA GLU A 128 31.87 15.02 33.54
C GLU A 128 31.75 16.29 32.69
N HIS A 129 30.93 16.28 31.64
CA HIS A 129 30.72 17.43 30.74
C HIS A 129 29.51 18.31 31.09
N LEU A 130 28.79 18.03 32.18
CA LEU A 130 27.57 18.77 32.55
C LEU A 130 27.83 20.04 33.37
N THR A 131 29.06 20.31 33.82
CA THR A 131 29.36 21.30 34.87
C THR A 131 29.91 22.64 34.38
N ALA A 132 30.14 22.86 33.08
CA ALA A 132 30.90 24.03 32.61
C ALA A 132 30.11 25.12 31.84
N THR A 133 28.79 25.04 31.73
CA THR A 133 27.98 26.13 31.15
C THR A 133 27.07 26.75 32.20
N THR A 134 27.69 27.56 33.05
CA THR A 134 27.00 28.60 33.81
C THR A 134 26.48 29.61 32.79
N ASN A 135 25.16 29.67 32.61
CA ASN A 135 24.35 30.89 32.47
C ASN A 135 22.93 30.52 31.96
N GLY A 136 22.00 30.35 32.90
CA GLY A 136 20.67 30.94 32.72
C GLY A 136 19.53 30.11 32.12
N SER A 137 19.55 28.77 32.10
CA SER A 137 18.30 28.03 31.91
C SER A 137 18.30 26.72 32.69
N ALA A 138 17.23 26.53 33.46
CA ALA A 138 17.05 25.49 34.46
C ALA A 138 17.30 24.08 33.90
N ILE A 139 18.39 23.44 34.32
CA ILE A 139 18.55 21.98 34.21
C ILE A 139 17.69 21.37 35.31
N LEU A 140 16.40 21.25 35.02
CA LEU A 140 15.50 20.42 35.80
C LEU A 140 15.87 18.96 35.52
N SER A 141 16.66 18.38 36.42
CA SER A 141 16.54 17.01 36.96
C SER A 141 16.23 15.83 36.00
N LEU A 142 17.07 14.80 36.11
CA LEU A 142 16.84 13.35 35.95
C LEU A 142 17.75 12.65 34.92
N VAL A 143 18.67 11.85 35.48
CA VAL A 143 18.94 10.42 35.19
C VAL A 143 18.23 9.85 33.95
N MET A 144 19.03 9.22 33.07
CA MET A 144 18.63 8.29 31.99
C MET A 144 17.14 8.24 31.68
N ARG A 145 16.71 8.97 30.66
CA ARG A 145 15.62 8.47 29.82
C ARG A 145 16.24 7.69 28.69
N SER A 146 16.24 6.36 28.81
CA SER A 146 16.36 5.43 27.68
C SER A 146 15.19 5.66 26.73
N GLY A 147 15.28 6.77 26.00
CA GLY A 147 14.25 7.31 25.15
C GLY A 147 14.58 6.98 23.71
N CYS A 148 13.61 6.35 23.08
CA CYS A 148 13.57 6.13 21.67
C CYS A 148 13.19 7.44 20.95
N TYR A 149 13.99 7.98 20.02
CA TYR A 149 13.63 9.16 19.21
C TYR A 149 13.47 8.85 17.72
N ILE A 150 12.46 9.44 17.09
CA ILE A 150 12.26 9.50 15.65
C ILE A 150 13.00 10.75 15.14
N LEU A 151 14.04 10.58 14.31
CA LEU A 151 14.73 11.73 13.73
C LEU A 151 14.06 12.22 12.44
N THR A 152 14.01 13.53 12.27
CA THR A 152 13.71 14.17 10.99
C THR A 152 15.01 14.43 10.24
N THR A 153 15.29 13.68 9.18
CA THR A 153 16.28 14.10 8.18
C THR A 153 15.68 15.28 7.40
N ARG A 154 16.18 16.49 7.64
CA ARG A 154 15.91 17.63 6.75
C ARG A 154 16.98 17.59 5.67
N THR A 155 16.61 17.12 4.49
CA THR A 155 17.45 17.29 3.30
C THR A 155 17.39 18.77 2.91
N ASP A 156 18.55 19.41 2.83
CA ASP A 156 18.66 20.71 2.17
C ASP A 156 18.57 20.53 0.64
N ALA A 157 18.44 21.64 -0.10
CA ALA A 157 18.31 21.64 -1.56
C ALA A 157 19.51 21.00 -2.30
N ASN A 158 20.57 20.62 -1.57
CA ASN A 158 21.79 20.02 -2.08
C ASN A 158 21.99 18.55 -1.60
N GLY A 159 21.00 17.96 -0.92
CA GLY A 159 21.01 16.54 -0.57
C GLY A 159 22.00 16.15 0.53
N LEU A 160 22.50 17.10 1.33
CA LEU A 160 23.38 16.80 2.45
C LEU A 160 22.58 16.77 3.77
N ALA A 161 22.68 15.64 4.48
CA ALA A 161 22.02 15.45 5.76
C ALA A 161 22.71 16.29 6.85
N LEU A 162 22.18 17.49 7.14
CA LEU A 162 22.60 18.27 8.29
C LEU A 162 21.98 17.68 9.57
N VAL A 163 22.81 17.01 10.37
CA VAL A 163 22.48 16.61 11.74
C VAL A 163 22.47 17.88 12.59
N ARG A 164 21.30 18.44 12.85
CA ARG A 164 21.15 19.51 13.85
C ARG A 164 20.84 18.84 15.20
N GLN A 165 21.81 18.87 16.11
CA GLN A 165 21.57 18.61 17.52
C GLN A 165 20.58 19.66 18.03
N ALA A 166 19.51 19.19 18.67
CA ALA A 166 18.69 20.00 19.55
C ALA A 166 19.45 20.26 20.85
#